data_AF-A0A0N4WT59-F1
#
_entry.id   AF-A0A0N4WT59-F1
#
_cell.length_a   1.000
_cell.length_b   1.000
_cell.length_c   1.000
_cell.angle_alpha   90.00
_cell.angle_beta   90.00
_cell.angle_gamma   90.00
#
_symmetry.space_group_name_H-M   'P 1'
#
loop_
_entity.id
_entity.type
_entity.pdbx_description
1 polymer ?
#
loop_
_entity_poly.entity_id
_entity_poly.type
_entity_poly.pdbx_seq_one_letter_code
_entity_poly.pdbx_strand_id
1 'polypeptide(L)'
;MGSRDFDKVKLDKEGYEKVRAIHYNWYLHSMKAIMGQLGKDVLPKLSPSNRRQFLRCLDGIVDKRDLVSAARCLIEAKEKLDSDKVQCSKCSDPMARLKTR
;
A
#
# COMPACT_ATOMS: atom_id res chain seq x y z
N MET A 1 15.61 36.54 -15.27
CA MET A 1 16.44 35.54 -14.57
C MET A 1 17.42 35.00 -15.58
N GLY A 2 18.69 35.41 -15.49
CA GLY A 2 19.69 35.10 -16.52
C GLY A 2 20.43 33.80 -16.22
N SER A 3 21.01 33.17 -17.24
CA SER A 3 21.80 31.91 -17.12
C SER A 3 22.82 31.93 -15.95
N ARG A 4 23.45 33.08 -15.69
CA ARG A 4 24.44 33.30 -14.62
C ARG A 4 23.88 33.16 -13.19
N ASP A 5 22.56 33.26 -13.01
CA ASP A 5 21.91 33.10 -11.71
C ASP A 5 21.77 31.62 -11.34
N PHE A 6 21.69 30.72 -12.34
CA PHE A 6 21.58 29.28 -12.14
C PHE A 6 22.91 28.63 -11.74
N ASP A 7 24.04 29.20 -12.16
CA ASP A 7 25.37 28.71 -11.78
C ASP A 7 25.61 28.78 -10.26
N LYS A 8 24.97 29.75 -9.57
CA LYS A 8 25.07 29.91 -8.11
C LYS A 8 24.25 28.87 -7.31
N VAL A 9 23.27 28.24 -7.95
CA VAL A 9 22.40 27.21 -7.32
C VAL A 9 22.72 25.81 -7.83
N LYS A 10 23.69 25.68 -8.73
CA LYS A 10 24.13 24.39 -9.25
C LYS A 10 24.84 23.61 -8.15
N LEU A 11 24.34 22.40 -7.90
CA LEU A 11 24.97 21.49 -6.96
C LEU A 11 26.19 20.84 -7.60
N ASP A 12 27.22 20.65 -6.79
CA ASP A 12 28.28 19.70 -7.12
C ASP A 12 27.79 18.25 -6.94
N LYS A 13 28.65 17.28 -7.23
CA LYS A 13 28.29 15.85 -7.15
C LYS A 13 27.84 15.45 -5.75
N GLU A 14 28.53 15.93 -4.71
CA GLU A 14 28.20 15.60 -3.32
C GLU A 14 26.86 16.21 -2.91
N GLY A 15 26.62 17.47 -3.26
CA GLY A 15 25.36 18.16 -3.03
C GLY A 15 24.19 17.47 -3.75
N TYR A 16 24.39 17.04 -4.99
CA TYR A 16 23.38 16.30 -5.73
C TYR A 16 23.02 14.97 -5.05
N GLU A 17 24.00 14.16 -4.64
CA GLU A 17 23.73 12.88 -3.97
C GLU A 17 23.02 13.07 -2.62
N LYS A 18 23.36 14.14 -1.87
CA LYS A 18 22.64 14.52 -0.64
C LYS A 18 21.17 14.84 -0.92
N VAL A 19 20.90 15.69 -1.91
CA VAL A 19 19.52 16.06 -2.28
C VAL A 19 18.75 14.84 -2.81
N ARG A 20 19.40 13.98 -3.59
CA ARG A 20 18.82 12.73 -4.09
C ARG A 20 18.40 11.81 -2.93
N ALA A 21 19.26 11.64 -1.93
CA ALA A 21 18.95 10.83 -0.75
C ALA A 21 17.80 11.42 0.07
N ILE A 22 17.77 12.75 0.27
CA ILE A 22 16.67 13.46 0.94
C ILE A 22 15.36 13.22 0.19
N HIS A 23 15.35 13.42 -1.13
CA HIS A 23 14.17 13.25 -1.95
C HIS A 23 13.65 11.80 -1.91
N TYR A 24 14.56 10.82 -1.95
CA TYR A 24 14.18 9.41 -1.82
C TYR A 24 13.58 9.08 -0.44
N ASN A 25 14.13 9.63 0.64
CA ASN A 25 13.57 9.45 1.97
C ASN A 25 12.17 10.09 2.09
N TRP A 26 11.97 11.28 1.52
CA TRP A 26 10.64 11.91 1.46
C TRP A 26 9.65 11.07 0.65
N TYR A 27 10.07 10.53 -0.50
CA TYR A 27 9.26 9.59 -1.27
C TYR A 27 8.84 8.39 -0.42
N LEU A 28 9.79 7.74 0.26
CA LEU A 28 9.50 6.60 1.14
C LEU A 28 8.50 6.96 2.24
N HIS A 29 8.68 8.11 2.90
CA HIS A 29 7.78 8.55 3.96
C HIS A 29 6.35 8.81 3.46
N SER A 30 6.21 9.53 2.34
CA SER A 30 4.92 9.81 1.72
C SER A 30 4.18 8.54 1.34
N MET A 31 4.88 7.59 0.70
CA MET A 31 4.28 6.30 0.32
C MET A 31 3.85 5.48 1.54
N LYS A 32 4.68 5.42 2.59
CA LYS A 32 4.34 4.73 3.85
C LYS A 32 3.12 5.32 4.51
N ALA A 33 2.96 6.66 4.52
CA ALA A 33 1.81 7.31 5.10
C ALA A 33 0.51 6.92 4.37
N ILE A 34 0.52 6.95 3.03
CA ILE A 34 -0.61 6.54 2.20
C ILE A 34 -0.95 5.07 2.45
N MET A 35 0.04 4.18 2.40
CA MET A 35 -0.13 2.75 2.65
C MET A 35 -0.67 2.47 4.05
N GLY A 36 -0.15 3.17 5.06
CA GLY A 36 -0.62 3.05 6.44
C GLY A 36 -2.08 3.48 6.59
N GLN A 37 -2.48 4.58 5.93
CA GLN A 37 -3.87 5.05 5.97
C GLN A 37 -4.81 4.07 5.25
N LEU A 38 -4.39 3.52 4.11
CA LEU A 38 -5.15 2.47 3.42
C LEU A 38 -5.27 1.21 4.28
N GLY A 39 -4.18 0.78 4.91
CA GLY A 39 -4.18 -0.36 5.82
C GLY A 39 -5.15 -0.19 6.99
N LYS A 40 -5.20 1.00 7.59
CA LYS A 40 -6.17 1.34 8.65
C LYS A 40 -7.62 1.27 8.16
N ASP A 41 -7.89 1.62 6.91
CA ASP A 41 -9.23 1.53 6.32
C ASP A 41 -9.61 0.07 5.98
N VAL A 42 -8.68 -0.72 5.46
CA VAL A 42 -8.91 -2.10 5.02
C VAL A 42 -9.00 -3.08 6.18
N LEU A 43 -8.06 -3.02 7.13
CA LEU A 43 -7.91 -3.98 8.23
C LEU A 43 -9.20 -4.28 9.04
N PRO A 44 -9.99 -3.27 9.47
CA PRO A 44 -11.21 -3.53 10.24
C PRO A 44 -12.32 -4.19 9.41
N LYS A 45 -12.30 -4.04 8.08
CA LYS A 45 -13.34 -4.53 7.17
C LYS A 45 -13.10 -5.97 6.71
N LEU A 46 -11.90 -6.50 6.89
CA LEU A 46 -11.57 -7.89 6.55
C LEU A 46 -12.23 -8.88 7.50
N SER A 47 -12.61 -10.05 6.97
CA SER A 47 -12.96 -11.22 7.77
C SER A 47 -11.80 -11.67 8.68
N PRO A 48 -12.05 -12.40 9.79
CA PRO A 48 -11.00 -12.80 10.71
C PRO A 48 -9.86 -13.62 10.08
N SER A 49 -10.17 -14.46 9.08
CA SER A 49 -9.16 -15.20 8.31
C SER A 49 -8.31 -14.26 7.45
N ASN A 50 -8.95 -13.41 6.66
CA ASN A 50 -8.26 -12.47 5.75
C ASN A 50 -7.42 -11.44 6.53
N ARG A 51 -7.90 -11.00 7.70
CA ARG A 51 -7.15 -10.14 8.61
C ARG A 51 -5.86 -10.78 9.08
N ARG A 52 -5.91 -12.04 9.56
CA ARG A 52 -4.70 -12.78 9.99
C ARG A 52 -3.72 -13.02 8.85
N GLN A 53 -4.21 -13.25 7.64
CA GLN A 53 -3.34 -13.42 6.48
C GLN A 53 -2.65 -12.10 6.10
N PHE A 54 -3.39 -10.99 6.10
CA PHE A 54 -2.83 -9.67 5.83
C PHE A 54 -1.74 -9.28 6.83
N LEU A 55 -1.98 -9.45 8.13
CA LEU A 55 -0.98 -9.16 9.17
C LEU A 55 0.28 -10.04 9.02
N ARG A 56 0.12 -11.34 8.79
CA ARG A 56 1.26 -12.24 8.53
C ARG A 56 2.07 -11.87 7.29
N CYS A 57 1.42 -11.35 6.24
CA CYS A 57 2.10 -10.86 5.06
C CYS A 57 3.00 -9.66 5.41
N LEU A 58 2.49 -8.71 6.20
CA LEU A 58 3.26 -7.55 6.66
C LEU A 58 4.41 -7.95 7.61
N ASP A 59 4.19 -8.91 8.51
CA ASP A 59 5.21 -9.39 9.45
C ASP A 59 6.41 -10.06 8.74
N GLY A 60 6.21 -10.56 7.52
CA GLY A 60 7.27 -11.15 6.70
C GLY A 60 8.22 -10.15 6.05
N ILE A 61 7.93 -8.84 6.14
CA ILE A 61 8.74 -7.79 5.49
C ILE A 61 9.92 -7.42 6.41
N VAL A 62 11.12 -7.89 6.06
CA VAL A 62 12.34 -7.64 6.83
C VAL A 62 12.83 -6.19 6.65
N ASP A 63 12.92 -5.71 5.41
CA ASP A 63 13.30 -4.33 5.13
C ASP A 63 12.06 -3.43 5.14
N LYS A 64 11.97 -2.58 6.15
CA LYS A 64 10.88 -1.58 6.28
C LYS A 64 10.86 -0.56 5.14
N ARG A 65 11.88 -0.50 4.27
CA ARG A 65 11.91 0.34 3.06
C ARG A 65 11.31 -0.36 1.83
N ASP A 66 11.03 -1.66 1.93
CA ASP A 66 10.40 -2.43 0.86
C ASP A 66 8.91 -2.07 0.72
N LEU A 67 8.68 -0.98 -0.02
CA LEU A 67 7.35 -0.52 -0.37
C LEU A 67 6.61 -1.51 -1.28
N VAL A 68 7.34 -2.28 -2.09
CA VAL A 68 6.72 -3.17 -3.09
C VAL A 68 6.04 -4.33 -2.38
N SER A 69 6.74 -4.98 -1.45
CA SER A 69 6.15 -6.06 -0.65
C SER A 69 4.99 -5.55 0.22
N ALA A 70 5.14 -4.39 0.84
CA ALA A 70 4.06 -3.77 1.62
C ALA A 70 2.82 -3.46 0.76
N ALA A 71 3.01 -2.92 -0.44
CA ALA A 71 1.95 -2.67 -1.40
C ALA A 71 1.25 -3.97 -1.82
N ARG A 72 2.02 -5.03 -2.10
CA ARG A 72 1.46 -6.33 -2.49
C ARG A 72 0.54 -6.89 -1.42
N CYS A 73 0.97 -6.88 -0.16
CA CYS A 73 0.14 -7.31 0.97
C CYS A 73 -1.18 -6.51 1.06
N LEU A 74 -1.12 -5.19 0.84
CA LEU A 74 -2.30 -4.33 0.85
C LEU A 74 -3.26 -4.60 -0.32
N ILE A 75 -2.73 -4.79 -1.53
CA ILE A 75 -3.53 -5.10 -2.72
C ILE A 75 -4.24 -6.44 -2.52
N GLU A 76 -3.53 -7.49 -2.14
CA GLU A 76 -4.12 -8.81 -1.89
C GLU A 76 -5.21 -8.76 -0.79
N ALA A 77 -5.00 -7.95 0.26
CA ALA A 77 -6.01 -7.74 1.29
C ALA A 77 -7.24 -7.01 0.75
N LYS A 78 -7.04 -5.97 -0.07
CA LYS A 78 -8.13 -5.22 -0.70
C LYS A 78 -8.95 -6.07 -1.66
N GLU A 79 -8.30 -6.91 -2.47
CA GLU A 79 -8.95 -7.85 -3.38
C GLU A 79 -9.83 -8.86 -2.64
N LYS A 80 -9.34 -9.37 -1.50
CA LYS A 80 -10.14 -10.26 -0.62
C LYS A 80 -11.33 -9.53 -0.02
N LEU A 81 -11.14 -8.30 0.46
CA LEU A 81 -12.25 -7.47 0.95
C LEU A 81 -13.33 -7.28 -0.13
N ASP A 82 -12.93 -7.01 -1.36
CA ASP A 82 -13.88 -6.78 -2.46
C ASP A 82 -14.58 -8.09 -2.86
N SER A 83 -13.85 -9.21 -2.86
CA SER A 83 -14.41 -10.55 -3.13
C SER A 83 -15.44 -10.97 -2.06
N ASP A 84 -15.15 -10.71 -0.78
CA ASP A 84 -16.05 -11.00 0.34
C ASP A 84 -17.35 -10.20 0.22
N LYS A 85 -17.29 -8.94 -0.25
CA LYS A 85 -18.49 -8.12 -0.52
C LYS A 85 -19.34 -8.69 -1.64
N VAL A 86 -18.72 -9.22 -2.71
CA VAL A 86 -19.44 -9.88 -3.82
C VAL A 86 -20.08 -11.19 -3.37
N GLN A 87 -19.47 -11.92 -2.44
CA GLN A 87 -20.09 -13.13 -1.87
C GLN A 87 -21.28 -12.80 -0.96
N CYS A 88 -21.18 -11.77 -0.11
CA CYS A 88 -22.28 -11.36 0.75
C CYS A 88 -23.52 -10.92 -0.04
N SER A 89 -23.36 -10.23 -1.18
CA SER A 89 -24.49 -9.83 -2.03
C SER A 89 -25.15 -11.01 -2.76
N LYS A 90 -24.43 -12.10 -3.01
CA LYS A 90 -24.98 -13.35 -3.57
C LYS A 90 -25.61 -14.27 -2.52
N CYS A 91 -25.21 -14.19 -1.26
CA CYS A 91 -25.79 -14.96 -0.16
C CYS A 91 -27.15 -14.43 0.32
N SER A 92 -27.45 -13.15 0.06
CA SER A 92 -28.74 -12.51 0.39
C SER A 92 -29.87 -12.84 -0.59
N ASP A 93 -29.58 -13.58 -1.67
CA ASP A 93 -30.57 -13.98 -2.66
C ASP A 93 -31.25 -15.30 -2.21
N PRO A 94 -32.55 -15.29 -1.83
CA PRO A 94 -33.24 -16.47 -1.34
C PRO A 94 -33.32 -17.62 -2.37
N MET A 95 -33.01 -17.37 -3.64
CA MET A 95 -33.05 -18.38 -4.71
C MET A 95 -31.83 -19.31 -4.78
N ALA A 96 -30.74 -19.04 -4.05
CA ALA A 96 -29.54 -19.89 -4.12
C ALA A 96 -29.63 -21.21 -3.32
N ARG A 97 -30.69 -21.41 -2.51
CA ARG A 97 -30.87 -22.62 -1.68
C ARG A 97 -31.70 -23.76 -2.32
N LEU A 98 -32.24 -23.59 -3.52
CA LEU A 98 -33.19 -24.55 -4.12
C LEU A 98 -32.68 -25.36 -5.34
N LYS A 99 -31.36 -25.45 -5.56
CA LYS A 99 -30.80 -26.33 -6.61
C LYS A 99 -29.83 -27.35 -6.03
N THR A 100 -30.32 -28.15 -5.10
CA THR A 100 -29.69 -29.44 -4.73
C THR A 100 -30.72 -30.36 -4.09
N ARG A 101 -31.74 -30.74 -4.87
CA ARG A 101 -32.31 -32.10 -4.94
C ARG A 101 -33.46 -32.12 -5.93
#